data_AF-A0A7C5AUU3-F1
#
_entry.id   AF-A0A7C5AUU3-F1
#
_cell.length_a   1.000
_cell.length_b   1.000
_cell.length_c   1.000
_cell.angle_alpha   90.00
_cell.angle_beta   90.00
_cell.angle_gamma   90.00
#
_symmetry.space_group_name_H-M   'P 1'
#
loop_
_entity.id
_entity.type
_entity.pdbx_description
1 polymer ?
#
loop_
_entity_poly.entity_id
_entity_poly.type
_entity_poly.pdbx_seq_one_letter_code
_entity_poly.pdbx_strand_id
1 'polypeptide(L)'
;MIVQTKYVRFESLPLDCGATLAPVDVAYETLGELNADKSNAILILHALSGDAHVAGISAETGKPGWWDNSVGPGKAFDTDKYFIICSNVLGGCRGTTGPSSINPATGAPYAMSFPVITIPDMVRLQKLLIDYLGIPRLLAVAGGSMGGMQALQWAVAYPDSVVAAIPIATTARHSAQQIAFNEVGRQAIMADPDWNQGNYYGGKPPARGLAVARMIGHITYMSDESMREKFGRRLREKDRYGFDFSIDFEVESYLRYRGASFVDRFDANSYLYLTKALDYFDLANGQPSLAAVLGKTKARFLVISFTSDWLYPSYQSLEIVNALRSHNRDVTYCELSSNYGHDAFLVDIGEQSEILRSFLANTFRDFR
;
A
#
# COMPACT_ATOMS: atom_id res chain seq x y z
N MET A 1 5.47 22.25 -4.11
CA MET A 1 5.82 21.62 -5.40
C MET A 1 4.54 21.06 -5.99
N ILE A 2 4.14 21.48 -7.20
CA ILE A 2 3.01 20.86 -7.91
C ILE A 2 3.55 19.61 -8.59
N VAL A 3 2.89 18.47 -8.41
CA VAL A 3 3.30 17.18 -9.01
C VAL A 3 2.24 16.73 -10.00
N GLN A 4 2.70 16.25 -11.16
CA GLN A 4 1.85 15.78 -12.23
C GLN A 4 2.09 14.29 -12.46
N THR A 5 1.00 13.52 -12.46
CA THR A 5 1.01 12.10 -12.79
C THR A 5 1.41 11.88 -14.25
N LYS A 6 2.36 10.98 -14.45
CA LYS A 6 2.83 10.52 -15.76
C LYS A 6 2.26 9.14 -16.04
N TYR A 7 2.19 8.79 -17.32
CA TYR A 7 1.68 7.50 -17.78
C TYR A 7 2.68 6.87 -18.73
N VAL A 8 2.87 5.56 -18.60
CA VAL A 8 3.58 4.74 -19.57
C VAL A 8 2.77 3.50 -19.88
N ARG A 9 2.71 3.13 -21.16
CA ARG A 9 2.02 1.94 -21.65
C ARG A 9 3.04 0.86 -22.00
N PHE A 10 2.84 -0.34 -21.49
CA PHE A 10 3.57 -1.54 -21.90
C PHE A 10 2.69 -2.43 -22.77
N GLU A 11 3.33 -3.14 -23.70
CA GLU A 11 2.64 -4.00 -24.66
C GLU A 11 1.88 -5.14 -23.98
N SER A 12 2.51 -5.80 -23.00
CA SER A 12 1.88 -6.86 -22.25
C SER A 12 2.51 -7.09 -20.88
N LEU A 13 1.76 -7.73 -19.99
CA LEU A 13 2.21 -8.24 -18.70
C LEU A 13 1.64 -9.64 -18.48
N PRO A 14 2.47 -10.71 -18.47
CA PRO A 14 2.03 -12.02 -18.04
C PRO A 14 1.67 -11.96 -16.54
N LEU A 15 0.69 -12.74 -16.10
CA LEU A 15 0.21 -12.78 -14.71
C LEU A 15 0.38 -14.17 -14.09
N ASP A 16 0.40 -14.24 -12.76
CA ASP A 16 0.57 -15.51 -12.03
C ASP A 16 -0.59 -16.49 -12.27
N CYS A 17 -1.78 -15.97 -12.57
CA CYS A 17 -2.95 -16.77 -12.92
C CYS A 17 -2.89 -17.36 -14.34
N GLY A 18 -1.81 -17.15 -15.09
CA GLY A 18 -1.62 -17.64 -16.46
C GLY A 18 -2.23 -16.75 -17.54
N ALA A 19 -3.02 -15.73 -17.16
CA ALA A 19 -3.50 -14.72 -18.09
C ALA A 19 -2.38 -13.75 -18.51
N THR A 20 -2.63 -12.97 -19.58
CA THR A 20 -1.77 -11.86 -19.99
C THR A 20 -2.63 -10.61 -20.17
N LEU A 21 -2.26 -9.52 -19.51
CA LEU A 21 -2.88 -8.21 -19.74
C LEU A 21 -2.15 -7.52 -20.88
N ALA A 22 -2.89 -7.06 -21.89
CA ALA A 22 -2.34 -6.36 -23.05
C ALA A 22 -3.36 -5.36 -23.63
N PRO A 23 -3.01 -4.08 -23.81
CA PRO A 23 -1.85 -3.40 -23.20
C PRO A 23 -2.07 -3.18 -21.69
N VAL A 24 -1.01 -2.73 -20.99
CA VAL A 24 -1.09 -2.34 -19.58
C VAL A 24 -0.50 -0.94 -19.39
N ASP A 25 -1.25 -0.07 -18.73
CA ASP A 25 -0.86 1.30 -18.40
C ASP A 25 -0.41 1.39 -16.95
N VAL A 26 0.63 2.18 -16.70
CA VAL A 26 1.13 2.50 -15.36
C VAL A 26 1.07 4.01 -15.15
N ALA A 27 0.35 4.43 -14.11
CA ALA A 27 0.39 5.79 -13.61
C ALA A 27 1.47 5.91 -12.53
N TYR A 28 2.34 6.89 -12.66
CA TYR A 28 3.45 7.10 -11.73
C TYR A 28 3.83 8.57 -11.59
N GLU A 29 4.47 8.90 -10.47
CA GLU A 29 5.03 10.20 -10.18
C GLU A 29 6.50 10.07 -9.79
N THR A 30 7.22 11.17 -9.99
CA THR A 30 8.65 11.27 -9.68
C THR A 30 8.94 12.58 -8.98
N LEU A 31 9.71 12.57 -7.89
CA LEU A 31 10.13 13.76 -7.16
C LEU A 31 11.66 13.76 -6.95
N GLY A 32 12.27 14.95 -6.93
CA GLY A 32 13.73 15.09 -6.90
C GLY A 32 14.39 14.86 -8.27
N GLU A 33 15.72 14.78 -8.28
CA GLU A 33 16.52 14.63 -9.50
C GLU A 33 17.36 13.34 -9.48
N LEU A 34 17.29 12.58 -10.58
CA LEU A 34 18.08 11.37 -10.77
C LEU A 34 19.53 11.75 -11.08
N ASN A 35 20.49 11.26 -10.29
CA ASN A 35 21.90 11.54 -10.50
C ASN A 35 22.47 10.84 -11.76
N ALA A 36 23.64 11.30 -12.22
CA ALA A 36 24.24 10.85 -13.48
C ALA A 36 24.49 9.33 -13.55
N ASP A 37 24.91 8.72 -12.44
CA ASP A 37 25.12 7.28 -12.27
C ASP A 37 23.85 6.51 -11.86
N LYS A 38 22.71 7.21 -11.72
CA LYS A 38 21.39 6.67 -11.39
C LYS A 38 21.33 5.84 -10.11
N SER A 39 22.21 6.16 -9.15
CA SER A 39 22.37 5.44 -7.88
C SER A 39 21.48 5.96 -6.75
N ASN A 40 20.77 7.08 -6.94
CA ASN A 40 19.96 7.73 -5.89
C ASN A 40 18.44 7.46 -5.99
N ALA A 41 18.01 6.50 -6.80
CA ALA A 41 16.59 6.22 -7.03
C ALA A 41 15.96 5.38 -5.90
N ILE A 42 14.82 5.83 -5.36
CA ILE A 42 14.03 5.13 -4.35
C ILE A 42 12.62 4.90 -4.87
N LEU A 43 12.12 3.67 -4.81
CA LEU A 43 10.74 3.32 -5.15
C LEU A 43 9.90 3.24 -3.87
N ILE A 44 8.90 4.13 -3.75
CA ILE A 44 7.90 4.10 -2.71
C ILE A 44 6.67 3.32 -3.17
N LEU A 45 6.25 2.39 -2.32
CA LEU A 45 5.19 1.42 -2.58
C LEU A 45 4.00 1.76 -1.67
N HIS A 46 2.87 2.14 -2.26
CA HIS A 46 1.72 2.62 -1.50
C HIS A 46 0.93 1.47 -0.85
N ALA A 47 0.22 1.80 0.24
CA ALA A 47 -0.71 0.89 0.92
C ALA A 47 -2.01 0.68 0.13
N LEU A 48 -2.92 -0.18 0.60
CA LEU A 48 -4.15 -0.58 -0.11
C LEU A 48 -4.92 0.55 -0.80
N SER A 49 -5.07 1.69 -0.11
CA SER A 49 -5.88 2.82 -0.59
C SER A 49 -5.09 4.06 -1.06
N GLY A 50 -3.78 3.92 -1.17
CA GLY A 50 -2.90 4.95 -1.72
C GLY A 50 -2.89 4.95 -3.24
N ASP A 51 -2.04 5.80 -3.81
CA ASP A 51 -1.83 5.96 -5.24
C ASP A 51 -0.40 6.46 -5.52
N ALA A 52 -0.12 6.86 -6.77
CA ALA A 52 1.17 7.40 -7.16
C ALA A 52 1.52 8.75 -6.48
N HIS A 53 0.54 9.47 -5.94
CA HIS A 53 0.72 10.83 -5.42
C HIS A 53 1.22 10.82 -3.98
N VAL A 54 2.51 10.49 -3.82
CA VAL A 54 3.13 10.31 -2.50
C VAL A 54 3.36 11.62 -1.75
N ALA A 55 3.68 12.72 -2.44
CA ALA A 55 3.96 14.03 -1.82
C ALA A 55 3.81 15.20 -2.80
N GLY A 56 3.90 16.41 -2.28
CA GLY A 56 3.62 17.64 -3.04
C GLY A 56 2.13 17.89 -3.15
N ILE A 57 1.76 18.84 -4.02
CA ILE A 57 0.36 19.19 -4.28
C ILE A 57 -0.05 18.61 -5.63
N SER A 58 -1.12 17.82 -5.63
CA SER A 58 -1.72 17.26 -6.84
C SER A 58 -2.21 18.38 -7.76
N ALA A 59 -1.77 18.38 -9.01
CA ALA A 59 -2.25 19.32 -10.02
C ALA A 59 -3.76 19.17 -10.30
N GLU A 60 -4.31 17.96 -10.13
CA GLU A 60 -5.71 17.64 -10.40
C GLU A 60 -6.63 18.01 -9.24
N THR A 61 -6.23 17.66 -8.01
CA THR A 61 -7.13 17.77 -6.84
C THR A 61 -6.79 18.93 -5.91
N GLY A 62 -5.61 19.54 -6.05
CA GLY A 62 -5.10 20.57 -5.13
C GLY A 62 -4.80 20.07 -3.72
N LYS A 63 -4.84 18.74 -3.50
CA LYS A 63 -4.59 18.11 -2.19
C LYS A 63 -3.13 17.68 -2.05
N PRO A 64 -2.60 17.60 -0.82
CA PRO A 64 -1.28 17.04 -0.57
C PRO A 64 -1.25 15.53 -0.80
N GLY A 65 -0.07 15.01 -1.11
CA GLY A 65 0.19 13.58 -1.23
C GLY A 65 0.01 12.80 0.08
N TRP A 66 -0.20 11.49 -0.04
CA TRP A 66 -0.59 10.64 1.09
C TRP A 66 0.52 10.41 2.12
N TRP A 67 1.78 10.72 1.80
CA TRP A 67 2.93 10.66 2.70
C TRP A 67 3.75 11.95 2.68
N ASP A 68 3.10 13.09 2.46
CA ASP A 68 3.79 14.38 2.28
C ASP A 68 4.72 14.69 3.47
N ASN A 69 4.33 14.40 4.70
CA ASN A 69 5.18 14.60 5.90
C ASN A 69 6.54 13.85 5.84
N SER A 70 6.61 12.73 5.12
CA SER A 70 7.81 11.87 5.06
C SER A 70 8.65 12.09 3.80
N VAL A 71 8.07 12.63 2.73
CA VAL A 71 8.72 12.78 1.41
C VAL A 71 8.79 14.25 0.99
N GLY A 72 9.98 14.74 0.68
CA GLY A 72 10.21 16.13 0.25
C GLY A 72 11.55 16.69 0.74
N PRO A 73 11.83 17.99 0.49
CA PRO A 73 13.11 18.61 0.83
C PRO A 73 13.43 18.49 2.32
N GLY A 74 14.58 17.89 2.66
CA GLY A 74 15.04 17.68 4.05
C GLY A 74 14.23 16.67 4.88
N LYS A 75 13.21 16.01 4.32
CA LYS A 75 12.38 15.00 5.02
C LYS A 75 13.10 13.64 5.09
N ALA A 76 12.42 12.60 5.57
CA ALA A 76 12.98 11.25 5.67
C ALA A 76 13.43 10.72 4.30
N PHE A 77 12.54 10.84 3.31
CA PHE A 77 12.84 10.63 1.90
C PHE A 77 13.14 12.00 1.26
N ASP A 78 14.38 12.43 1.47
CA ASP A 78 14.87 13.76 1.08
C ASP A 78 14.99 13.93 -0.44
N THR A 79 14.08 14.71 -1.04
CA THR A 79 14.07 14.94 -2.50
C THR A 79 15.21 15.83 -2.99
N ASP A 80 15.96 16.48 -2.08
CA ASP A 80 17.18 17.20 -2.44
C ASP A 80 18.36 16.23 -2.67
N LYS A 81 18.21 14.97 -2.28
CA LYS A 81 19.25 13.92 -2.38
C LYS A 81 18.83 12.73 -3.23
N TYR A 82 17.56 12.35 -3.15
CA TYR A 82 17.05 11.12 -3.75
C TYR A 82 16.05 11.42 -4.86
N PHE A 83 16.04 10.53 -5.86
CA PHE A 83 15.03 10.49 -6.90
C PHE A 83 13.92 9.53 -6.49
N ILE A 84 12.81 10.08 -6.01
CA ILE A 84 11.67 9.32 -5.52
C ILE A 84 10.76 8.95 -6.68
N ILE A 85 10.35 7.69 -6.74
CA ILE A 85 9.39 7.15 -7.69
C ILE A 85 8.23 6.55 -6.90
N CYS A 86 7.00 6.82 -7.29
CA CYS A 86 5.84 6.11 -6.77
C CYS A 86 4.88 5.81 -7.92
N SER A 87 4.42 4.57 -8.03
CA SER A 87 3.49 4.14 -9.06
C SER A 87 2.22 3.60 -8.43
N ASN A 88 1.06 3.91 -9.00
CA ASN A 88 -0.18 3.25 -8.61
C ASN A 88 -0.10 1.76 -9.01
N VAL A 89 -0.54 0.87 -8.12
CA VAL A 89 -0.45 -0.58 -8.35
C VAL A 89 -1.37 -1.07 -9.46
N LEU A 90 -1.00 -2.19 -10.08
CA LEU A 90 -1.89 -3.00 -10.92
C LEU A 90 -3.16 -3.35 -10.14
N GLY A 91 -4.33 -3.25 -10.79
CA GLY A 91 -5.62 -3.50 -10.15
C GLY A 91 -6.14 -2.32 -9.30
N GLY A 92 -5.33 -1.27 -9.10
CA GLY A 92 -5.78 -0.03 -8.51
C GLY A 92 -6.78 0.73 -9.38
N CYS A 93 -7.21 1.92 -8.91
CA CYS A 93 -8.20 2.76 -9.59
C CYS A 93 -7.73 4.20 -9.79
N ARG A 94 -6.42 4.42 -9.76
CA ARG A 94 -5.77 5.74 -9.87
C ARG A 94 -4.78 5.75 -11.03
N GLY A 95 -5.31 5.50 -12.23
CA GLY A 95 -4.59 5.63 -13.50
C GLY A 95 -3.96 4.33 -14.02
N THR A 96 -3.28 3.55 -13.19
CA THR A 96 -2.77 2.21 -13.59
C THR A 96 -3.93 1.27 -13.92
N THR A 97 -3.71 0.38 -14.90
CA THR A 97 -4.70 -0.60 -15.35
C THR A 97 -5.28 -1.42 -14.19
N GLY A 98 -6.61 -1.45 -14.11
CA GLY A 98 -7.38 -2.19 -13.12
C GLY A 98 -8.80 -2.53 -13.62
N PRO A 99 -9.68 -3.03 -12.76
CA PRO A 99 -11.02 -3.47 -13.16
C PRO A 99 -11.90 -2.33 -13.73
N SER A 100 -11.65 -1.08 -13.34
CA SER A 100 -12.34 0.08 -13.91
C SER A 100 -11.79 0.53 -15.27
N SER A 101 -10.63 0.03 -15.70
CA SER A 101 -10.03 0.35 -17.00
C SER A 101 -10.81 -0.29 -18.15
N ILE A 102 -10.75 0.32 -19.33
CA ILE A 102 -11.40 -0.21 -20.53
C ILE A 102 -10.65 -1.44 -21.03
N ASN A 103 -11.38 -2.55 -21.20
CA ASN A 103 -10.89 -3.74 -21.86
C ASN A 103 -10.87 -3.50 -23.39
N PRO A 104 -9.70 -3.54 -24.04
CA PRO A 104 -9.57 -3.27 -25.47
C PRO A 104 -10.32 -4.29 -26.34
N ALA A 105 -10.57 -5.50 -25.84
CA ALA A 105 -11.29 -6.53 -26.59
C ALA A 105 -12.80 -6.28 -26.64
N THR A 106 -13.37 -5.56 -25.67
CA THR A 106 -14.82 -5.36 -25.56
C THR A 106 -15.24 -3.89 -25.70
N GLY A 107 -14.32 -2.94 -25.52
CA GLY A 107 -14.62 -1.51 -25.47
C GLY A 107 -15.35 -1.06 -24.19
N ALA A 108 -15.49 -1.94 -23.20
CA ALA A 108 -16.16 -1.68 -21.92
C ALA A 108 -15.18 -1.87 -20.74
N PRO A 109 -15.47 -1.35 -19.54
CA PRO A 109 -14.64 -1.63 -18.35
C PRO A 109 -14.44 -3.14 -18.14
N TYR A 110 -13.27 -3.54 -17.64
CA TYR A 110 -13.00 -4.95 -17.35
C TYR A 110 -13.98 -5.53 -16.32
N ALA A 111 -14.34 -4.77 -15.29
CA ALA A 111 -15.16 -5.27 -14.19
C ALA A 111 -14.61 -6.59 -13.62
N MET A 112 -15.46 -7.60 -13.44
CA MET A 112 -15.06 -8.92 -12.97
C MET A 112 -14.41 -9.80 -14.05
N SER A 113 -14.31 -9.32 -15.30
CA SER A 113 -13.48 -9.98 -16.32
C SER A 113 -11.99 -9.62 -16.19
N PHE A 114 -11.64 -8.70 -15.28
CA PHE A 114 -10.24 -8.45 -14.94
C PHE A 114 -9.61 -9.73 -14.37
N PRO A 115 -8.40 -10.13 -14.80
CA PRO A 115 -7.76 -11.31 -14.24
C PRO A 115 -7.46 -11.10 -12.76
N VAL A 116 -7.56 -12.17 -11.96
CA VAL A 116 -7.11 -12.12 -10.56
C VAL A 116 -5.60 -11.88 -10.54
N ILE A 117 -5.18 -10.92 -9.74
CA ILE A 117 -3.78 -10.48 -9.65
C ILE A 117 -3.18 -10.80 -8.28
N THR A 118 -1.86 -10.79 -8.21
CA THR A 118 -1.06 -11.01 -7.01
C THR A 118 -0.13 -9.82 -6.72
N ILE A 119 0.46 -9.76 -5.52
CA ILE A 119 1.54 -8.81 -5.22
C ILE A 119 2.75 -8.99 -6.17
N PRO A 120 3.21 -10.23 -6.49
CA PRO A 120 4.19 -10.44 -7.55
C PRO A 120 3.83 -9.80 -8.90
N ASP A 121 2.56 -9.84 -9.33
CA ASP A 121 2.11 -9.16 -10.57
C ASP A 121 2.32 -7.64 -10.50
N MET A 122 1.97 -7.02 -9.35
CA MET A 122 2.20 -5.58 -9.12
C MET A 122 3.69 -5.24 -9.22
N VAL A 123 4.54 -6.06 -8.58
CA VAL A 123 6.00 -5.87 -8.57
C VAL A 123 6.62 -6.10 -9.96
N ARG A 124 6.10 -7.04 -10.76
CA ARG A 124 6.52 -7.20 -12.16
C ARG A 124 6.20 -5.99 -13.02
N LEU A 125 5.03 -5.39 -12.86
CA LEU A 125 4.67 -4.17 -13.58
C LEU A 125 5.56 -2.99 -13.15
N GLN A 126 5.85 -2.86 -11.85
CA GLN A 126 6.78 -1.87 -11.35
C GLN A 126 8.19 -2.10 -11.91
N LYS A 127 8.64 -3.36 -12.08
CA LYS A 127 9.93 -3.66 -12.70
C LYS A 127 10.03 -3.15 -14.13
N LEU A 128 8.96 -3.33 -14.93
CA LEU A 128 8.90 -2.74 -16.27
C LEU A 128 9.02 -1.22 -16.24
N LEU A 129 8.38 -0.55 -15.27
CA LEU A 129 8.52 0.89 -15.07
C LEU A 129 9.97 1.29 -14.72
N ILE A 130 10.61 0.60 -13.79
CA ILE A 130 12.00 0.89 -13.39
C ILE A 130 12.97 0.69 -14.55
N ASP A 131 12.77 -0.35 -15.36
CA ASP A 131 13.56 -0.60 -16.56
C ASP A 131 13.34 0.47 -17.62
N TYR A 132 12.09 0.92 -17.82
CA TYR A 132 11.75 2.02 -18.71
C TYR A 132 12.42 3.34 -18.31
N LEU A 133 12.52 3.61 -17.00
CA LEU A 133 13.25 4.77 -16.47
C LEU A 133 14.78 4.60 -16.57
N GLY A 134 15.24 3.41 -16.99
CA GLY A 134 16.65 3.07 -17.19
C GLY A 134 17.45 3.06 -15.90
N ILE A 135 16.82 2.65 -14.78
CA ILE A 135 17.45 2.59 -13.46
C ILE A 135 17.89 1.14 -13.22
N PRO A 136 19.20 0.85 -13.24
CA PRO A 136 19.68 -0.52 -13.15
C PRO A 136 19.47 -1.12 -11.75
N ARG A 137 19.58 -0.28 -10.71
CA ARG A 137 19.47 -0.69 -9.33
C ARG A 137 18.88 0.44 -8.49
N LEU A 138 17.82 0.15 -7.75
CA LEU A 138 17.21 1.04 -6.78
C LEU A 138 18.07 1.10 -5.51
N LEU A 139 18.31 2.30 -5.01
CA LEU A 139 18.89 2.51 -3.68
C LEU A 139 18.01 1.88 -2.61
N ALA A 140 16.69 2.07 -2.71
CA ALA A 140 15.76 1.42 -1.80
C ALA A 140 14.39 1.18 -2.44
N VAL A 141 13.71 0.15 -1.94
CA VAL A 141 12.26 -0.02 -2.02
C VAL A 141 11.67 0.16 -0.63
N ALA A 142 10.63 0.97 -0.48
CA ALA A 142 10.07 1.30 0.83
C ALA A 142 8.54 1.36 0.78
N GLY A 143 7.87 0.79 1.77
CA GLY A 143 6.40 0.84 1.82
C GLY A 143 5.83 0.31 3.13
N GLY A 144 4.69 0.90 3.51
CA GLY A 144 3.90 0.48 4.65
C GLY A 144 2.77 -0.48 4.27
N SER A 145 2.35 -1.38 5.15
CA SER A 145 1.16 -2.22 4.92
C SER A 145 1.31 -3.11 3.67
N MET A 146 0.38 -3.04 2.72
CA MET A 146 0.52 -3.64 1.38
C MET A 146 1.80 -3.22 0.65
N GLY A 147 2.26 -1.99 0.85
CA GLY A 147 3.54 -1.49 0.31
C GLY A 147 4.74 -2.26 0.86
N GLY A 148 4.67 -2.70 2.12
CA GLY A 148 5.71 -3.51 2.74
C GLY A 148 5.79 -4.92 2.15
N MET A 149 4.65 -5.52 1.79
CA MET A 149 4.61 -6.79 1.06
C MET A 149 5.27 -6.67 -0.32
N GLN A 150 4.97 -5.58 -1.03
CA GLN A 150 5.63 -5.27 -2.30
C GLN A 150 7.16 -5.09 -2.11
N ALA A 151 7.60 -4.43 -1.04
CA ALA A 151 9.03 -4.22 -0.74
C ALA A 151 9.75 -5.56 -0.50
N LEU A 152 9.13 -6.45 0.27
CA LEU A 152 9.62 -7.81 0.50
C LEU A 152 9.69 -8.60 -0.83
N GLN A 153 8.63 -8.52 -1.64
CA GLN A 153 8.57 -9.19 -2.93
C GLN A 153 9.66 -8.69 -3.90
N TRP A 154 9.91 -7.38 -3.95
CA TRP A 154 11.01 -6.79 -4.71
C TRP A 154 12.37 -7.37 -4.31
N ALA A 155 12.64 -7.42 -3.01
CA ALA A 155 13.92 -7.89 -2.47
C ALA A 155 14.19 -9.37 -2.78
N VAL A 156 13.14 -10.16 -2.96
CA VAL A 156 13.22 -11.60 -3.29
C VAL A 156 13.24 -11.84 -4.80
N ALA A 157 12.36 -11.20 -5.57
CA ALA A 157 12.24 -11.44 -7.01
C ALA A 157 13.36 -10.80 -7.83
N TYR A 158 13.89 -9.67 -7.37
CA TYR A 158 14.91 -8.89 -8.08
C TYR A 158 16.08 -8.55 -7.15
N PRO A 159 16.79 -9.55 -6.60
CA PRO A 159 17.80 -9.35 -5.56
C PRO A 159 18.99 -8.49 -6.03
N ASP A 160 19.25 -8.44 -7.34
CA ASP A 160 20.30 -7.62 -7.94
C ASP A 160 19.86 -6.18 -8.26
N SER A 161 18.55 -5.91 -8.29
CA SER A 161 17.98 -4.60 -8.64
C SER A 161 17.67 -3.73 -7.43
N VAL A 162 17.95 -4.19 -6.21
CA VAL A 162 17.63 -3.47 -4.96
C VAL A 162 18.85 -3.48 -4.03
N VAL A 163 19.24 -2.32 -3.50
CA VAL A 163 20.28 -2.21 -2.46
C VAL A 163 19.68 -2.40 -1.08
N ALA A 164 18.54 -1.76 -0.79
CA ALA A 164 17.86 -1.88 0.50
C ALA A 164 16.34 -2.05 0.37
N ALA A 165 15.75 -2.74 1.34
CA ALA A 165 14.30 -2.89 1.47
C ALA A 165 13.83 -2.38 2.84
N ILE A 166 12.77 -1.58 2.83
CA ILE A 166 12.20 -0.94 4.02
C ILE A 166 10.72 -1.33 4.15
N PRO A 167 10.42 -2.56 4.61
CA PRO A 167 9.07 -2.98 4.95
C PRO A 167 8.64 -2.35 6.29
N ILE A 168 7.51 -1.65 6.29
CA ILE A 168 6.96 -0.96 7.46
C ILE A 168 5.56 -1.51 7.77
N ALA A 169 5.26 -1.80 9.04
CA ALA A 169 3.93 -2.24 9.50
C ALA A 169 3.30 -3.28 8.55
N THR A 170 3.98 -4.40 8.34
CA THR A 170 3.61 -5.38 7.30
C THR A 170 3.92 -6.80 7.76
N THR A 171 3.67 -7.76 6.88
CA THR A 171 3.88 -9.20 7.11
C THR A 171 4.37 -9.90 5.86
N ALA A 172 5.00 -11.07 6.04
CA ALA A 172 5.38 -11.96 4.95
C ALA A 172 4.19 -12.74 4.35
N ARG A 173 3.07 -12.82 5.09
CA ARG A 173 1.79 -13.41 4.65
C ARG A 173 0.64 -13.00 5.57
N HIS A 174 -0.58 -12.98 5.06
CA HIS A 174 -1.74 -12.73 5.92
C HIS A 174 -2.05 -13.90 6.87
N SER A 175 -2.42 -13.56 8.10
CA SER A 175 -2.97 -14.45 9.11
C SER A 175 -4.46 -14.71 8.86
N ALA A 176 -5.03 -15.69 9.54
CA ALA A 176 -6.46 -15.98 9.48
C ALA A 176 -7.33 -14.76 9.83
N GLN A 177 -6.91 -13.94 10.80
CA GLN A 177 -7.64 -12.75 11.21
C GLN A 177 -7.60 -11.65 10.12
N GLN A 178 -6.45 -11.42 9.50
CA GLN A 178 -6.29 -10.46 8.40
C GLN A 178 -7.16 -10.87 7.19
N ILE A 179 -7.16 -12.16 6.85
CA ILE A 179 -8.02 -12.73 5.78
C ILE A 179 -9.50 -12.54 6.13
N ALA A 180 -9.90 -12.81 7.38
CA ALA A 180 -11.28 -12.66 7.81
C ALA A 180 -11.79 -11.22 7.68
N PHE A 181 -11.00 -10.21 8.06
CA PHE A 181 -11.39 -8.81 7.89
C PHE A 181 -11.58 -8.43 6.42
N ASN A 182 -10.65 -8.84 5.57
CA ASN A 182 -10.75 -8.62 4.13
C ASN A 182 -11.99 -9.31 3.54
N GLU A 183 -12.29 -10.54 3.97
CA GLU A 183 -13.46 -11.28 3.52
C GLU A 183 -14.77 -10.59 3.87
N VAL A 184 -14.92 -10.09 5.10
CA VAL A 184 -16.14 -9.34 5.48
C VAL A 184 -16.30 -8.09 4.62
N GLY A 185 -15.21 -7.38 4.33
CA GLY A 185 -15.24 -6.22 3.43
C GLY A 185 -15.68 -6.59 2.01
N ARG A 186 -15.17 -7.69 1.46
CA ARG A 186 -15.59 -8.19 0.14
C ARG A 186 -17.06 -8.60 0.12
N GLN A 187 -17.52 -9.33 1.13
CA GLN A 187 -18.92 -9.74 1.25
C GLN A 187 -19.86 -8.55 1.38
N ALA A 188 -19.47 -7.50 2.12
CA ALA A 188 -20.26 -6.27 2.22
C ALA A 188 -20.47 -5.60 0.85
N ILE A 189 -19.43 -5.55 0.01
CA ILE A 189 -19.51 -5.02 -1.35
C ILE A 189 -20.39 -5.90 -2.24
N MET A 190 -20.13 -7.21 -2.27
CA MET A 190 -20.83 -8.14 -3.16
C MET A 190 -22.31 -8.34 -2.80
N ALA A 191 -22.68 -8.09 -1.54
CA ALA A 191 -24.07 -8.14 -1.08
C ALA A 191 -24.86 -6.85 -1.38
N ASP A 192 -24.20 -5.75 -1.75
CA ASP A 192 -24.90 -4.53 -2.18
C ASP A 192 -25.58 -4.80 -3.53
N PRO A 193 -26.92 -4.65 -3.65
CA PRO A 193 -27.62 -4.88 -4.92
C PRO A 193 -27.12 -3.98 -6.06
N ASP A 194 -26.54 -2.81 -5.75
CA ASP A 194 -25.95 -1.92 -6.74
C ASP A 194 -24.59 -2.44 -7.27
N TRP A 195 -23.99 -3.49 -6.69
CA TRP A 195 -22.75 -4.10 -7.20
C TRP A 195 -22.98 -4.77 -8.56
N ASN A 196 -24.19 -5.29 -8.82
CA ASN A 196 -24.57 -5.87 -10.11
C ASN A 196 -23.55 -6.90 -10.67
N GLN A 197 -23.09 -7.84 -9.83
CA GLN A 197 -22.04 -8.81 -10.19
C GLN A 197 -20.74 -8.15 -10.73
N GLY A 198 -20.45 -6.96 -10.22
CA GLY A 198 -19.34 -6.07 -10.59
C GLY A 198 -19.56 -5.23 -11.84
N ASN A 199 -20.72 -5.35 -12.52
CA ASN A 199 -21.06 -4.57 -13.73
C ASN A 199 -21.85 -3.30 -13.38
N TYR A 200 -21.35 -2.50 -12.44
CA TYR A 200 -22.01 -1.26 -12.00
C TYR A 200 -21.54 0.00 -12.75
N TYR A 201 -20.51 -0.10 -13.59
CA TYR A 201 -19.98 1.04 -14.34
C TYR A 201 -21.06 1.64 -15.26
N GLY A 202 -21.22 2.97 -15.21
CA GLY A 202 -22.30 3.69 -15.89
C GLY A 202 -23.64 3.71 -15.12
N GLY A 203 -23.74 3.00 -14.00
CA GLY A 203 -24.88 2.98 -13.10
C GLY A 203 -24.54 3.51 -11.70
N LYS A 204 -25.35 3.09 -10.71
CA LYS A 204 -25.08 3.39 -9.29
C LYS A 204 -23.98 2.45 -8.79
N PRO A 205 -22.92 2.97 -8.14
CA PRO A 205 -21.92 2.10 -7.54
C PRO A 205 -22.48 1.44 -6.26
N PRO A 206 -21.89 0.31 -5.79
CA PRO A 206 -22.21 -0.33 -4.52
C PRO A 206 -21.69 0.48 -3.32
N ALA A 207 -22.20 1.71 -3.20
CA ALA A 207 -21.72 2.71 -2.25
C ALA A 207 -21.89 2.26 -0.79
N ARG A 208 -22.97 1.54 -0.47
CA ARG A 208 -23.22 1.11 0.91
C ARG A 208 -22.26 0.00 1.30
N GLY A 209 -22.11 -1.00 0.42
CA GLY A 209 -21.18 -2.10 0.62
C GLY A 209 -19.74 -1.62 0.76
N LEU A 210 -19.30 -0.73 -0.13
CA LEU A 210 -17.95 -0.16 -0.08
C LEU A 210 -17.73 0.73 1.16
N ALA A 211 -18.73 1.51 1.56
CA ALA A 211 -18.66 2.29 2.80
C ALA A 211 -18.51 1.38 4.03
N VAL A 212 -19.25 0.26 4.10
CA VAL A 212 -19.13 -0.72 5.18
C VAL A 212 -17.75 -1.38 5.19
N ALA A 213 -17.25 -1.80 4.03
CA ALA A 213 -15.90 -2.34 3.91
C ALA A 213 -14.86 -1.34 4.43
N ARG A 214 -15.00 -0.05 4.10
CA ARG A 214 -14.13 1.00 4.61
C ARG A 214 -14.25 1.20 6.12
N MET A 215 -15.46 1.16 6.68
CA MET A 215 -15.66 1.30 8.12
C MET A 215 -14.95 0.18 8.89
N ILE A 216 -15.07 -1.06 8.43
CA ILE A 216 -14.39 -2.21 9.03
C ILE A 216 -12.87 -2.05 8.96
N GLY A 217 -12.32 -1.68 7.80
CA GLY A 217 -10.90 -1.39 7.69
C GLY A 217 -10.46 -0.25 8.61
N HIS A 218 -11.24 0.82 8.70
CA HIS A 218 -10.89 1.97 9.56
C HIS A 218 -10.84 1.60 11.04
N ILE A 219 -11.67 0.64 11.48
CA ILE A 219 -11.60 0.09 12.83
C ILE A 219 -10.28 -0.65 13.05
N THR A 220 -9.82 -1.43 12.06
CA THR A 220 -8.57 -2.19 12.17
C THR A 220 -7.32 -1.33 12.07
N TYR A 221 -7.43 -0.13 11.51
CA TYR A 221 -6.27 0.76 11.38
C TYR A 221 -5.92 1.54 12.64
N MET A 222 -6.86 1.68 13.57
CA MET A 222 -6.67 2.43 14.81
C MET A 222 -6.51 1.50 16.01
N SER A 223 -5.75 1.94 17.03
CA SER A 223 -5.70 1.24 18.31
C SER A 223 -6.97 1.48 19.15
N ASP A 224 -7.22 0.59 20.12
CA ASP A 224 -8.27 0.79 21.13
C ASP A 224 -8.06 2.10 21.91
N GLU A 225 -6.82 2.41 22.27
CA GLU A 225 -6.46 3.64 22.97
C GLU A 225 -6.81 4.88 22.15
N SER A 226 -6.45 4.92 20.85
CA SER A 226 -6.78 6.04 19.97
C SER A 226 -8.29 6.20 19.79
N MET A 227 -9.04 5.09 19.68
CA MET A 227 -10.49 5.12 19.61
C MET A 227 -11.11 5.68 20.89
N ARG A 228 -10.60 5.26 22.06
CA ARG A 228 -11.06 5.73 23.38
C ARG A 228 -10.78 7.22 23.57
N GLU A 229 -9.60 7.70 23.24
CA GLU A 229 -9.24 9.13 23.32
C GLU A 229 -10.09 9.97 22.35
N LYS A 230 -10.17 9.55 21.09
CA LYS A 230 -10.86 10.31 20.04
C LYS A 230 -12.36 10.33 20.19
N PHE A 231 -13.01 9.31 20.77
CA PHE A 231 -14.47 9.22 20.80
C PHE A 231 -15.04 8.89 22.18
N GLY A 232 -14.40 7.97 22.90
CA GLY A 232 -14.94 7.42 24.15
C GLY A 232 -16.37 6.91 23.96
N ARG A 233 -17.28 7.31 24.85
CA ARG A 233 -18.72 7.05 24.74
C ARG A 233 -19.53 8.33 24.47
N ARG A 234 -18.91 9.35 23.85
CA ARG A 234 -19.55 10.65 23.66
C ARG A 234 -20.70 10.55 22.66
N LEU A 235 -21.82 11.17 23.03
CA LEU A 235 -22.98 11.33 22.17
C LEU A 235 -22.77 12.50 21.21
N ARG A 236 -23.32 12.39 20.01
CA ARG A 236 -23.28 13.46 19.00
C ARG A 236 -24.47 14.39 19.15
N GLU A 237 -24.21 15.64 19.52
CA GLU A 237 -25.21 16.72 19.61
C GLU A 237 -26.48 16.32 20.41
N LYS A 238 -26.35 15.39 21.36
CA LYS A 238 -27.43 14.81 22.16
C LYS A 238 -26.96 14.59 23.60
N ASP A 239 -27.89 14.73 24.55
CA ASP A 239 -27.65 14.44 25.98
C ASP A 239 -28.26 13.10 26.44
N ARG A 240 -29.03 12.43 25.56
CA ARG A 240 -29.76 11.18 25.86
C ARG A 240 -29.76 10.25 24.63
N TYR A 241 -29.94 8.96 24.88
CA TYR A 241 -30.08 7.95 23.81
C TYR A 241 -31.38 8.14 23.02
N GLY A 242 -31.32 7.91 21.70
CA GLY A 242 -32.46 8.03 20.79
C GLY A 242 -33.41 6.82 20.82
N PHE A 243 -32.93 5.65 21.27
CA PHE A 243 -33.65 4.37 21.25
C PHE A 243 -34.21 3.98 19.86
N ASP A 244 -33.46 4.30 18.80
CA ASP A 244 -33.68 3.88 17.42
C ASP A 244 -32.32 3.52 16.75
N PHE A 245 -32.30 3.32 15.43
CA PHE A 245 -31.07 3.03 14.68
C PHE A 245 -30.41 4.28 14.05
N SER A 246 -30.83 5.48 14.49
CA SER A 246 -30.15 6.73 14.13
C SER A 246 -28.80 6.83 14.85
N ILE A 247 -28.01 7.84 14.49
CA ILE A 247 -26.68 8.06 15.08
C ILE A 247 -26.88 8.61 16.49
N ASP A 248 -26.28 7.94 17.47
CA ASP A 248 -26.22 8.42 18.84
C ASP A 248 -24.78 8.81 19.22
N PHE A 249 -23.78 8.06 18.76
CA PHE A 249 -22.38 8.23 19.17
C PHE A 249 -21.51 8.95 18.12
N GLU A 250 -20.52 9.71 18.60
CA GLU A 250 -19.53 10.38 17.74
C GLU A 250 -18.77 9.41 16.84
N VAL A 251 -18.44 8.21 17.34
CA VAL A 251 -17.74 7.19 16.55
C VAL A 251 -18.57 6.69 15.37
N GLU A 252 -19.89 6.57 15.52
CA GLU A 252 -20.79 6.15 14.44
C GLU A 252 -20.84 7.20 13.33
N SER A 253 -20.97 8.47 13.72
CA SER A 253 -20.90 9.62 12.83
C SER A 253 -19.59 9.64 12.05
N TYR A 254 -18.47 9.50 12.75
CA TYR A 254 -17.14 9.50 12.18
C TYR A 254 -16.96 8.37 11.15
N LEU A 255 -17.34 7.14 11.52
CA LEU A 255 -17.24 5.98 10.62
C LEU A 255 -18.12 6.16 9.37
N ARG A 256 -19.36 6.65 9.51
CA ARG A 256 -20.24 6.92 8.37
C ARG A 256 -19.64 7.98 7.44
N TYR A 257 -19.08 9.06 7.98
CA TYR A 257 -18.40 10.09 7.19
C TYR A 257 -17.16 9.55 6.46
N ARG A 258 -16.30 8.78 7.15
CA ARG A 258 -15.12 8.15 6.53
C ARG A 258 -15.50 7.16 5.44
N GLY A 259 -16.53 6.35 5.69
CA GLY A 259 -17.08 5.42 4.69
C GLY A 259 -17.55 6.16 3.43
N ALA A 260 -18.40 7.18 3.58
CA ALA A 260 -18.90 7.97 2.45
C ALA A 260 -17.77 8.63 1.65
N SER A 261 -16.82 9.29 2.32
CA SER A 261 -15.70 9.97 1.64
C SER A 261 -14.78 9.02 0.85
N PHE A 262 -14.78 7.73 1.20
CA PHE A 262 -13.98 6.72 0.51
C PHE A 262 -14.64 6.25 -0.79
N VAL A 263 -15.97 6.17 -0.80
CA VAL A 263 -16.75 5.79 -1.98
C VAL A 263 -16.48 6.74 -3.15
N ASP A 264 -16.34 8.04 -2.88
CA ASP A 264 -16.08 9.05 -3.92
C ASP A 264 -14.72 8.89 -4.61
N ARG A 265 -13.81 8.13 -3.99
CA ARG A 265 -12.39 8.12 -4.37
C ARG A 265 -11.84 6.74 -4.72
N PHE A 266 -12.63 5.68 -4.58
CA PHE A 266 -12.15 4.31 -4.74
C PHE A 266 -13.16 3.44 -5.47
N ASP A 267 -12.65 2.59 -6.37
CA ASP A 267 -13.46 1.63 -7.12
C ASP A 267 -13.72 0.36 -6.30
N ALA A 268 -14.97 -0.10 -6.25
CA ALA A 268 -15.35 -1.25 -5.45
C ALA A 268 -14.74 -2.56 -5.96
N ASN A 269 -14.69 -2.78 -7.28
CA ASN A 269 -14.02 -3.95 -7.85
C ASN A 269 -12.51 -3.89 -7.56
N SER A 270 -11.84 -2.74 -7.71
CA SER A 270 -10.44 -2.60 -7.30
C SER A 270 -10.22 -3.02 -5.85
N TYR A 271 -11.13 -2.65 -4.94
CA TYR A 271 -11.05 -3.12 -3.55
C TYR A 271 -11.10 -4.66 -3.44
N LEU A 272 -11.99 -5.32 -4.19
CA LEU A 272 -12.08 -6.78 -4.22
C LEU A 272 -10.77 -7.41 -4.71
N TYR A 273 -10.22 -6.93 -5.83
CA TYR A 273 -8.99 -7.47 -6.40
C TYR A 273 -7.77 -7.24 -5.49
N LEU A 274 -7.60 -6.03 -4.96
CA LEU A 274 -6.46 -5.70 -4.11
C LEU A 274 -6.49 -6.44 -2.78
N THR A 275 -7.66 -6.55 -2.13
CA THR A 275 -7.77 -7.35 -0.89
C THR A 275 -7.59 -8.85 -1.13
N LYS A 276 -7.96 -9.35 -2.31
CA LYS A 276 -7.68 -10.74 -2.68
C LYS A 276 -6.18 -10.96 -2.93
N ALA A 277 -5.50 -10.02 -3.58
CA ALA A 277 -4.06 -10.07 -3.80
C ALA A 277 -3.28 -10.06 -2.47
N LEU A 278 -3.74 -9.26 -1.49
CA LEU A 278 -3.22 -9.25 -0.13
C LEU A 278 -3.34 -10.63 0.55
N ASP A 279 -4.52 -11.25 0.47
CA ASP A 279 -4.77 -12.56 1.09
C ASP A 279 -4.02 -13.71 0.41
N TYR A 280 -3.72 -13.57 -0.89
CA TYR A 280 -2.91 -14.54 -1.65
C TYR A 280 -1.41 -14.37 -1.45
N PHE A 281 -0.96 -13.25 -0.88
CA PHE A 281 0.45 -13.03 -0.66
C PHE A 281 0.97 -13.97 0.44
N ASP A 282 1.87 -14.85 0.03
CA ASP A 282 2.76 -15.59 0.91
C ASP A 282 4.17 -15.58 0.28
N LEU A 283 5.08 -14.82 0.88
CA LEU A 283 6.45 -14.67 0.39
C LEU A 283 7.20 -16.01 0.33
N ALA A 284 6.82 -16.96 1.17
CA ALA A 284 7.42 -18.29 1.23
C ALA A 284 6.67 -19.32 0.36
N ASN A 285 5.66 -18.92 -0.41
CA ASN A 285 4.88 -19.84 -1.24
C ASN A 285 5.79 -20.61 -2.21
N GLY A 286 5.64 -21.94 -2.24
CA GLY A 286 6.50 -22.82 -3.05
C GLY A 286 7.95 -22.91 -2.56
N GLN A 287 8.30 -22.37 -1.39
CA GLN A 287 9.62 -22.46 -0.77
C GLN A 287 9.54 -23.24 0.56
N PRO A 288 10.64 -23.87 1.02
CA PRO A 288 10.62 -24.65 2.25
C PRO A 288 10.31 -23.83 3.51
N SER A 289 10.70 -22.56 3.53
CA SER A 289 10.48 -21.66 4.66
C SER A 289 10.68 -20.20 4.26
N LEU A 290 10.21 -19.28 5.11
CA LEU A 290 10.48 -17.85 4.97
C LEU A 290 11.99 -17.54 5.00
N ALA A 291 12.76 -18.26 5.81
CA ALA A 291 14.21 -18.15 5.86
C ALA A 291 14.85 -18.55 4.52
N ALA A 292 14.40 -19.65 3.90
CA ALA A 292 14.97 -20.13 2.63
C ALA A 292 14.79 -19.13 1.48
N VAL A 293 13.67 -18.40 1.45
CA VAL A 293 13.41 -17.39 0.43
C VAL A 293 14.16 -16.08 0.72
N LEU A 294 14.12 -15.59 1.96
CA LEU A 294 14.81 -14.36 2.36
C LEU A 294 16.33 -14.55 2.36
N GLY A 295 16.87 -15.75 2.56
CA GLY A 295 18.30 -16.03 2.46
C GLY A 295 18.90 -15.78 1.07
N LYS A 296 18.06 -15.70 0.02
CA LYS A 296 18.47 -15.43 -1.37
C LYS A 296 18.60 -13.94 -1.67
N THR A 297 18.06 -13.06 -0.82
CA THR A 297 18.16 -11.62 -1.04
C THR A 297 19.60 -11.11 -0.85
N LYS A 298 19.95 -10.06 -1.59
CA LYS A 298 21.20 -9.30 -1.42
C LYS A 298 20.96 -7.92 -0.81
N ALA A 299 19.70 -7.54 -0.61
CA ALA A 299 19.35 -6.28 -0.01
C ALA A 299 19.66 -6.28 1.49
N ARG A 300 20.00 -5.11 2.01
CA ARG A 300 19.92 -4.84 3.45
C ARG A 300 18.52 -4.39 3.85
N PHE A 301 18.13 -4.63 5.09
CA PHE A 301 16.76 -4.40 5.55
C PHE A 301 16.68 -3.42 6.71
N LEU A 302 15.67 -2.56 6.66
CA LEU A 302 15.16 -1.82 7.81
C LEU A 302 13.69 -2.21 8.00
N VAL A 303 13.42 -3.02 9.01
CA VAL A 303 12.05 -3.46 9.36
C VAL A 303 11.52 -2.58 10.48
N ILE A 304 10.37 -1.94 10.26
CA ILE A 304 9.73 -1.06 11.25
C ILE A 304 8.34 -1.60 11.60
N SER A 305 8.03 -1.72 12.90
CA SER A 305 6.69 -2.01 13.40
C SER A 305 6.26 -1.01 14.47
N PHE A 306 5.01 -1.06 14.90
CA PHE A 306 4.44 -0.16 15.90
C PHE A 306 3.75 -0.93 17.01
N THR A 307 3.97 -0.51 18.25
CA THR A 307 3.51 -1.24 19.46
C THR A 307 1.99 -1.41 19.53
N SER A 308 1.22 -0.47 18.97
CA SER A 308 -0.26 -0.52 18.97
C SER A 308 -0.88 -1.05 17.67
N ASP A 309 -0.07 -1.43 16.68
CA ASP A 309 -0.58 -2.06 15.46
C ASP A 309 -1.09 -3.46 15.79
N TRP A 310 -2.40 -3.64 15.69
CA TRP A 310 -3.05 -4.93 15.90
C TRP A 310 -3.52 -5.57 14.59
N LEU A 311 -3.43 -4.85 13.47
CA LEU A 311 -3.67 -5.40 12.14
C LEU A 311 -2.43 -6.13 11.63
N TYR A 312 -1.25 -5.53 11.77
CA TYR A 312 0.07 -6.12 11.48
C TYR A 312 0.94 -6.07 12.75
N PRO A 313 0.64 -6.91 13.74
CA PRO A 313 1.33 -6.90 15.03
C PRO A 313 2.83 -7.19 14.88
N SER A 314 3.65 -6.59 15.76
CA SER A 314 5.12 -6.66 15.72
C SER A 314 5.69 -8.07 15.62
N TYR A 315 5.00 -9.10 16.13
CA TYR A 315 5.46 -10.48 15.95
C TYR A 315 5.61 -10.88 14.48
N GLN A 316 4.78 -10.35 13.57
CA GLN A 316 4.89 -10.61 12.13
C GLN A 316 6.14 -9.95 11.53
N SER A 317 6.52 -8.77 12.03
CA SER A 317 7.79 -8.13 11.68
C SER A 317 8.98 -8.91 12.24
N LEU A 318 8.88 -9.42 13.47
CA LEU A 318 9.90 -10.28 14.06
C LEU A 318 10.09 -11.60 13.31
N GLU A 319 9.03 -12.20 12.75
CA GLU A 319 9.15 -13.38 11.87
C GLU A 319 10.05 -13.10 10.66
N ILE A 320 9.87 -11.95 10.00
CA ILE A 320 10.71 -11.50 8.88
C ILE A 320 12.16 -11.31 9.36
N VAL A 321 12.37 -10.60 10.47
CA VAL A 321 13.70 -10.31 11.04
C VAL A 321 14.43 -11.60 11.41
N ASN A 322 13.74 -12.55 12.05
CA ASN A 322 14.32 -13.84 12.45
C ASN A 322 14.73 -14.67 11.22
N ALA A 323 13.92 -14.68 10.16
CA ALA A 323 14.24 -15.35 8.90
C ALA A 323 15.44 -14.71 8.17
N LEU A 324 15.59 -13.39 8.21
CA LEU A 324 16.77 -12.69 7.69
C LEU A 324 18.03 -13.01 8.50
N ARG A 325 17.92 -12.96 9.83
CA ARG A 325 19.03 -13.24 10.76
C ARG A 325 19.55 -14.67 10.65
N SER A 326 18.67 -15.66 10.43
CA SER A 326 19.10 -17.06 10.30
C SER A 326 19.99 -17.32 9.07
N HIS A 327 20.06 -16.37 8.12
CA HIS A 327 20.93 -16.41 6.95
C HIS A 327 21.97 -15.28 6.92
N ASN A 328 22.27 -14.67 8.08
CA ASN A 328 23.22 -13.57 8.24
C ASN A 328 22.98 -12.41 7.26
N ARG A 329 21.71 -12.13 6.91
CA ARG A 329 21.37 -10.94 6.12
C ARG A 329 21.51 -9.69 6.98
N ASP A 330 21.92 -8.57 6.37
CA ASP A 330 21.96 -7.27 7.05
C ASP A 330 20.53 -6.79 7.32
N VAL A 331 20.13 -6.80 8.59
CA VAL A 331 18.79 -6.39 9.02
C VAL A 331 18.86 -5.57 10.31
N THR A 332 18.26 -4.38 10.24
CA THR A 332 17.94 -3.55 11.39
C THR A 332 16.44 -3.66 11.66
N TYR A 333 16.06 -3.77 12.94
CA TYR A 333 14.67 -3.80 13.38
C TYR A 333 14.43 -2.70 14.40
N CYS A 334 13.34 -1.96 14.22
CA CYS A 334 12.89 -0.92 15.14
C CYS A 334 11.39 -1.12 15.42
N GLU A 335 11.03 -1.23 16.69
CA GLU A 335 9.64 -1.15 17.13
C GLU A 335 9.39 0.23 17.70
N LEU A 336 8.49 0.99 17.09
CA LEU A 336 8.22 2.37 17.48
C LEU A 336 6.98 2.42 18.38
N SER A 337 7.09 3.19 19.47
CA SER A 337 5.94 3.42 20.34
C SER A 337 4.98 4.42 19.69
N SER A 338 3.73 4.01 19.50
CA SER A 338 2.68 4.85 18.93
C SER A 338 1.33 4.37 19.44
N ASN A 339 0.38 5.29 19.62
CA ASN A 339 -1.01 4.95 19.90
C ASN A 339 -1.87 4.96 18.62
N TYR A 340 -1.32 5.25 17.44
CA TYR A 340 -2.13 5.41 16.21
C TYR A 340 -2.57 4.09 15.55
N GLY A 341 -2.14 2.94 16.07
CA GLY A 341 -2.43 1.64 15.46
C GLY A 341 -1.63 1.43 14.17
N HIS A 342 -2.24 0.75 13.21
CA HIS A 342 -1.65 0.51 11.89
C HIS A 342 -1.37 1.79 11.11
N ASP A 343 -2.19 2.83 11.26
CA ASP A 343 -2.00 4.12 10.57
C ASP A 343 -0.78 4.90 11.09
N ALA A 344 -0.05 4.39 12.10
CA ALA A 344 1.12 5.02 12.67
C ALA A 344 2.19 5.39 11.63
N PHE A 345 2.42 4.56 10.60
CA PHE A 345 3.45 4.86 9.60
C PHE A 345 3.15 6.06 8.70
N LEU A 346 1.87 6.45 8.61
CA LEU A 346 1.40 7.58 7.80
C LEU A 346 1.43 8.91 8.56
N VAL A 347 1.45 8.87 9.90
CA VAL A 347 1.49 10.07 10.74
C VAL A 347 2.93 10.50 11.01
N ASP A 348 3.10 11.77 11.39
CA ASP A 348 4.42 12.31 11.66
C ASP A 348 4.94 11.79 13.01
N ILE A 349 5.85 10.81 12.95
CA ILE A 349 6.57 10.26 14.08
C ILE A 349 8.04 10.62 13.89
N GLY A 350 8.56 11.52 14.74
CA GLY A 350 9.94 12.02 14.62
C GLY A 350 10.98 10.91 14.60
N GLU A 351 10.83 9.91 15.47
CA GLU A 351 11.74 8.75 15.55
C GLU A 351 11.75 7.94 14.24
N GLN A 352 10.59 7.70 13.62
CA GLN A 352 10.50 7.04 12.32
C GLN A 352 11.29 7.82 11.27
N SER A 353 11.11 9.14 11.22
CA SER A 353 11.78 10.02 10.26
C SER A 353 13.30 10.00 10.42
N GLU A 354 13.81 10.01 11.66
CA GLU A 354 15.24 9.96 11.95
C GLU A 354 15.88 8.63 11.57
N ILE A 355 15.21 7.51 11.87
CA ILE A 355 15.69 6.17 11.54
C ILE A 355 15.75 5.99 10.02
N LEU A 356 14.68 6.36 9.31
CA LEU A 356 14.63 6.30 7.85
C LEU A 356 15.74 7.13 7.22
N ARG A 357 15.90 8.39 7.66
CA ARG A 357 16.94 9.30 7.15
C ARG A 357 18.34 8.73 7.36
N SER A 358 18.62 8.23 8.57
CA SER A 358 19.93 7.67 8.92
C SER A 358 20.24 6.40 8.13
N PHE A 359 19.27 5.50 7.99
CA PHE A 359 19.42 4.28 7.22
C PHE A 359 19.67 4.55 5.74
N LEU A 360 18.89 5.45 5.13
CA LEU A 360 19.05 5.82 3.72
C LEU A 360 20.38 6.56 3.46
N ALA A 361 20.79 7.45 4.36
CA ALA A 361 22.07 8.16 4.23
C ALA A 361 23.27 7.19 4.28
N ASN A 362 23.26 6.25 5.23
CA ASN A 362 24.30 5.22 5.32
C ASN A 362 24.28 4.31 4.09
N THR A 363 23.11 3.83 3.68
CA THR A 363 22.97 2.96 2.50
C THR A 363 23.47 3.64 1.23
N PHE A 364 23.16 4.93 1.05
CA PHE A 364 23.59 5.67 -0.13
C PHE A 364 25.10 5.91 -0.15
N ARG A 365 25.71 6.16 1.02
CA ARG A 365 27.16 6.28 1.15
C ARG A 365 27.87 4.97 0.81
N ASP A 366 27.34 3.85 1.28
CA ASP A 366 27.98 2.54 1.10
C ASP A 366 27.73 1.93 -0.29
N PHE A 367 26.72 2.44 -1.01
CA PHE A 367 26.40 2.03 -2.39
C PHE A 367 27.25 2.74 -3.46
N ARG A 368 27.69 3.97 -3.18
CA ARG A 368 28.68 4.69 -3.99
C ARG A 368 30.08 4.18 -3.72
#